data_AF-A0A1I1K6R1-F1
#
_entry.id   AF-A0A1I1K6R1-F1
#
_cell.length_a   1.000
_cell.length_b   1.000
_cell.length_c   1.000
_cell.angle_alpha   90.00
_cell.angle_beta   90.00
_cell.angle_gamma   90.00
#
_symmetry.space_group_name_H-M   'P 1'
#
loop_
_entity.id
_entity.type
_entity.pdbx_description
1 polymer ?
#
loop_
_entity_poly.entity_id
_entity_poly.type
_entity_poly.pdbx_seq_one_letter_code
_entity_poly.pdbx_strand_id
1 'polypeptide(L)'
;MPFSIDIFDDEPYEIRIHKNSLEILATVPIGHNPVNGNLYSAHVALIRLEPYEGTNKAELLFEIVETSGDNKNFFDNGLETQRFLSGADRTTVLEVICAVITSIVAERRPDVIVMTTSQPNLPAKALTKYRKVSQAIRLAGYDGGKGNSFDGQSIWMFVKT
;
A
#
# COMPACT_ATOMS: atom_id res chain seq x y z
N MET A 1 -16.71 13.80 -3.89
CA MET A 1 -17.76 12.76 -3.98
C MET A 1 -18.09 12.32 -2.57
N PRO A 2 -19.34 11.99 -2.23
CA PRO A 2 -19.66 11.47 -0.91
C PRO A 2 -18.96 10.12 -0.72
N PHE A 3 -18.32 9.96 0.44
CA PHE A 3 -17.57 8.77 0.83
C PHE A 3 -17.90 8.49 2.30
N SER A 4 -18.23 7.24 2.59
CA SER A 4 -18.36 6.71 3.94
C SER A 4 -17.19 5.77 4.19
N ILE A 5 -16.50 5.97 5.30
CA ILE A 5 -15.48 5.01 5.76
C ILE A 5 -16.21 3.86 6.47
N ASP A 6 -15.90 2.63 6.11
CA ASP A 6 -16.51 1.43 6.70
C ASP A 6 -15.52 0.71 7.65
N ILE A 7 -14.29 1.24 7.74
CA ILE A 7 -13.26 0.77 8.65
C ILE A 7 -13.68 1.17 10.07
N PHE A 8 -13.84 0.18 10.96
CA PHE A 8 -14.27 0.32 12.36
C PHE A 8 -15.77 0.36 12.63
N ASP A 9 -16.62 0.04 11.66
CA ASP A 9 -17.96 -0.39 12.02
C ASP A 9 -17.85 -1.68 12.85
N ASP A 10 -18.73 -1.89 13.84
CA ASP A 10 -18.71 -3.04 14.77
C ASP A 10 -18.88 -4.41 14.06
N GLU A 11 -18.92 -4.42 12.73
CA GLU A 11 -18.96 -5.60 11.89
C GLU A 11 -17.55 -6.06 11.50
N PRO A 12 -17.30 -7.39 11.47
CA PRO A 12 -16.01 -7.92 11.05
C PRO A 12 -15.75 -7.59 9.57
N TYR A 13 -14.75 -6.74 9.31
CA TYR A 13 -14.28 -6.48 7.94
C TYR A 13 -13.36 -7.62 7.47
N GLU A 14 -13.71 -8.25 6.35
CA GLU A 14 -12.92 -9.35 5.78
C GLU A 14 -11.80 -8.80 4.89
N ILE A 15 -10.55 -9.00 5.30
CA ILE A 15 -9.38 -8.78 4.42
C ILE A 15 -9.26 -9.97 3.48
N ARG A 16 -9.38 -9.74 2.17
CA ARG A 16 -9.19 -10.78 1.17
C ARG A 16 -7.71 -10.88 0.83
N ILE A 17 -7.13 -12.07 0.96
CA ILE A 17 -5.73 -12.33 0.64
C ILE A 17 -5.66 -13.30 -0.53
N HIS A 18 -5.09 -12.85 -1.65
CA HIS A 18 -4.64 -13.70 -2.74
C HIS A 18 -3.15 -13.96 -2.60
N LYS A 19 -2.73 -15.23 -2.67
CA LYS A 19 -1.33 -15.62 -2.51
C LYS A 19 -0.94 -16.68 -3.52
N ASN A 20 0.22 -16.48 -4.15
CA ASN A 20 0.86 -17.47 -5.01
C ASN A 20 2.40 -17.42 -4.84
N SER A 21 3.14 -18.11 -5.72
CA SER A 21 4.59 -18.17 -5.65
C SER A 21 5.27 -16.86 -6.05
N LEU A 22 4.59 -15.98 -6.77
CA LEU A 22 5.09 -14.71 -7.27
C LEU A 22 4.65 -13.54 -6.38
N GLU A 23 3.47 -13.56 -5.78
CA GLU A 23 2.96 -12.41 -5.03
C GLU A 23 2.07 -12.78 -3.84
N ILE A 24 1.94 -11.82 -2.92
CA ILE A 24 0.86 -11.73 -1.95
C ILE A 24 0.13 -10.42 -2.22
N LEU A 25 -1.16 -10.48 -2.51
CA LEU A 25 -2.05 -9.33 -2.68
C LEU A 25 -3.12 -9.36 -1.58
N ALA A 26 -3.13 -8.34 -0.74
CA ALA A 26 -4.18 -8.10 0.23
C ALA A 26 -5.10 -6.98 -0.27
N THR A 27 -6.40 -7.26 -0.29
CA THR A 27 -7.46 -6.29 -0.60
C THR A 27 -8.25 -6.02 0.66
N VAL A 28 -8.22 -4.78 1.13
CA VAL A 28 -8.90 -4.34 2.34
C VAL A 28 -10.04 -3.41 1.94
N PRO A 29 -11.31 -3.73 2.22
CA PRO A 29 -12.41 -2.78 2.04
C PRO A 29 -12.17 -1.57 2.95
N ILE A 30 -12.30 -0.35 2.41
CA ILE A 30 -12.10 0.89 3.19
C ILE A 30 -13.36 1.73 3.33
N GLY A 31 -14.32 1.57 2.43
CA GLY A 31 -15.48 2.43 2.40
C GLY A 31 -16.31 2.27 1.15
N HIS A 32 -17.40 3.02 1.09
CA HIS A 32 -18.27 3.07 -0.08
C HIS A 32 -18.78 4.49 -0.34
N ASN A 33 -19.32 4.72 -1.53
CA ASN A 33 -20.08 5.92 -1.84
C ASN A 33 -21.57 5.62 -1.65
N PRO A 34 -22.26 6.25 -0.68
CA PRO A 34 -23.65 5.94 -0.34
C PRO A 34 -24.66 6.36 -1.42
N VAL A 35 -24.25 7.18 -2.40
CA VAL A 35 -25.14 7.66 -3.46
C VAL A 35 -25.18 6.70 -4.64
N ASN A 36 -24.04 6.14 -5.04
CA ASN A 36 -23.93 5.28 -6.22
C ASN A 36 -23.51 3.84 -5.92
N GLY A 37 -23.21 3.50 -4.67
CA GLY A 37 -22.81 2.17 -4.24
C GLY A 37 -21.38 1.77 -4.65
N ASN A 38 -20.55 2.68 -5.17
CA ASN A 38 -19.16 2.36 -5.51
C ASN A 38 -18.39 1.94 -4.26
N LEU A 39 -17.64 0.86 -4.36
CA LEU A 39 -16.82 0.33 -3.27
C LEU A 39 -15.39 0.81 -3.42
N TYR A 40 -14.76 1.18 -2.31
CA TYR A 40 -13.35 1.55 -2.27
C TYR A 40 -12.59 0.52 -1.43
N SER A 41 -11.40 0.18 -1.90
CA SER A 41 -10.50 -0.75 -1.21
C SER A 41 -9.06 -0.26 -1.25
N ALA A 42 -8.28 -0.62 -0.25
CA ALA A 42 -6.83 -0.50 -0.28
C ALA A 42 -6.25 -1.83 -0.75
N HIS A 43 -5.43 -1.78 -1.79
CA HIS A 43 -4.63 -2.90 -2.25
C HIS A 43 -3.21 -2.76 -1.71
N VAL A 44 -2.67 -3.85 -1.17
CA VAL A 44 -1.28 -3.95 -0.75
C VAL A 44 -0.71 -5.22 -1.36
N ALA A 45 0.30 -5.07 -2.21
CA ALA A 45 0.95 -6.17 -2.90
C ALA A 45 2.42 -6.27 -2.51
N LEU A 46 2.88 -7.50 -2.29
CA LEU A 46 4.29 -7.83 -2.15
C LEU A 46 4.66 -8.81 -3.27
N ILE A 47 5.32 -8.30 -4.30
CA ILE A 47 5.62 -9.00 -5.55
C ILE A 47 7.07 -9.46 -5.52
N ARG A 48 7.32 -10.74 -5.75
CA ARG A 48 8.67 -11.30 -5.89
C ARG A 48 9.30 -10.75 -7.15
N LEU A 49 10.45 -10.11 -7.00
CA LEU A 49 11.30 -9.77 -8.13
C LEU A 49 12.13 -11.01 -8.50
N GLU A 50 12.44 -11.17 -9.78
CA GLU A 50 13.31 -12.26 -10.21
C GLU A 50 14.60 -12.25 -9.38
N PRO A 51 15.06 -13.42 -8.91
CA PRO A 51 16.22 -13.50 -8.04
C PRO A 51 17.48 -13.07 -8.81
N TYR A 52 17.90 -11.84 -8.60
CA TYR A 52 19.24 -11.38 -8.95
C TYR A 52 20.21 -11.91 -7.88
N GLU A 53 21.20 -12.69 -8.29
CA GLU A 53 22.24 -13.25 -7.41
C GLU A 53 21.69 -14.10 -6.25
N GLY A 54 20.58 -14.82 -6.47
CA GLY A 54 20.01 -15.75 -5.48
C GLY A 54 19.34 -15.07 -4.28
N THR A 55 19.23 -13.74 -4.28
CA THR A 55 18.56 -12.99 -3.19
C THR A 55 17.04 -13.03 -3.37
N ASN A 56 16.28 -13.34 -2.32
CA ASN A 56 14.82 -13.27 -2.34
C ASN A 56 14.35 -11.81 -2.21
N LYS A 57 14.33 -11.09 -3.33
CA LYS A 57 13.88 -9.69 -3.39
C LYS A 57 12.38 -9.61 -3.65
N ALA A 58 11.71 -8.65 -3.02
CA ALA A 58 10.32 -8.33 -3.29
C ALA A 58 10.09 -6.83 -3.42
N GLU A 59 9.19 -6.44 -4.31
CA GLU A 59 8.69 -5.08 -4.45
C GLU A 59 7.38 -4.93 -3.68
N LEU A 60 7.28 -3.89 -2.86
CA LEU A 60 6.09 -3.50 -2.14
C LEU A 60 5.35 -2.40 -2.92
N LEU A 61 4.08 -2.65 -3.22
CA LEU A 61 3.17 -1.71 -3.86
C LEU A 61 1.91 -1.54 -3.00
N PHE A 62 1.33 -0.35 -3.03
CA PHE A 62 0.02 -0.11 -2.43
C PHE A 62 -0.72 1.01 -3.16
N GLU A 63 -2.03 0.85 -3.27
CA GLU A 63 -2.91 1.76 -4.03
C GLU A 63 -4.34 1.72 -3.47
N ILE A 64 -5.16 2.69 -3.85
CA ILE A 64 -6.59 2.68 -3.58
C ILE A 64 -7.33 2.32 -4.86
N VAL A 65 -8.32 1.45 -4.77
CA VAL A 65 -9.11 0.99 -5.91
C VAL A 65 -10.58 1.29 -5.67
N GLU A 66 -11.22 1.98 -6.61
CA GLU A 66 -12.68 2.10 -6.70
C GLU A 66 -13.22 1.02 -7.63
N THR A 67 -14.27 0.34 -7.19
CA THR A 67 -15.02 -0.63 -7.98
C THR A 67 -16.43 -0.13 -8.22
N SER A 68 -16.82 -0.05 -9.50
CA SER A 68 -18.15 0.37 -9.95
C SER A 68 -18.69 -0.65 -10.95
N GLY A 69 -19.50 -1.59 -10.46
CA GLY A 69 -19.85 -2.80 -11.21
C GLY A 69 -18.60 -3.60 -11.57
N ASP A 70 -18.38 -3.86 -12.86
CA ASP A 70 -17.20 -4.57 -13.36
C ASP A 70 -15.99 -3.65 -13.60
N ASN A 71 -16.17 -2.33 -13.50
CA ASN A 71 -15.08 -1.37 -13.73
C ASN A 71 -14.24 -1.17 -12.46
N LYS A 72 -12.93 -1.09 -12.66
CA LYS A 72 -11.96 -0.77 -11.60
C LYS A 72 -11.16 0.47 -11.97
N ASN A 73 -11.14 1.44 -11.07
CA ASN A 73 -10.30 2.64 -11.16
C ASN A 73 -9.22 2.57 -10.09
N PHE A 74 -7.97 2.72 -10.50
CA PHE A 74 -6.80 2.67 -9.63
C PHE A 74 -6.30 4.08 -9.34
N PHE A 75 -6.07 4.39 -8.07
CA PHE A 75 -5.56 5.68 -7.62
C PHE A 75 -4.17 5.49 -7.00
N ASP A 76 -3.16 5.93 -7.73
CA ASP A 76 -1.74 5.78 -7.34
C ASP A 76 -1.21 7.01 -6.57
N ASN A 77 -1.93 8.13 -6.63
CA ASN A 77 -1.51 9.40 -6.08
C ASN A 77 -2.49 10.01 -5.08
N GLY A 78 -1.94 10.86 -4.22
CA GLY A 78 -2.69 11.50 -3.13
C GLY A 78 -3.62 12.62 -3.60
N LEU A 79 -3.50 13.10 -4.84
CA LEU A 79 -4.36 14.18 -5.37
C LEU A 79 -5.71 13.62 -5.82
N GLU A 80 -5.71 12.43 -6.42
CA GLU A 80 -6.94 11.75 -6.82
C GLU A 80 -7.77 11.32 -5.61
N THR A 81 -7.13 10.72 -4.61
CA THR A 81 -7.81 10.25 -3.39
C THR A 81 -8.34 11.39 -2.52
N GLN A 82 -7.77 12.60 -2.60
CA GLN A 82 -8.28 13.80 -1.91
C GLN A 82 -9.69 14.20 -2.34
N ARG A 83 -10.18 13.72 -3.48
CA ARG A 83 -11.53 14.02 -3.98
C ARG A 83 -12.64 13.35 -3.17
N PHE A 84 -12.27 12.35 -2.36
CA PHE A 84 -13.23 11.56 -1.58
C PHE A 84 -12.74 11.20 -0.17
N LEU A 85 -11.44 11.08 0.09
CA LEU A 85 -10.92 10.85 1.45
C LEU A 85 -10.60 12.15 2.18
N SER A 86 -11.18 12.34 3.38
CA SER A 86 -10.85 13.47 4.25
C SER A 86 -9.44 13.36 4.85
N GLY A 87 -9.00 14.36 5.63
CA GLY A 87 -7.71 14.28 6.35
C GLY A 87 -7.65 13.15 7.37
N ALA A 88 -8.75 12.94 8.11
CA ALA A 88 -8.87 11.88 9.10
C ALA A 88 -8.91 10.50 8.40
N ASP A 89 -9.77 10.34 7.39
CA ASP A 89 -9.90 9.06 6.67
C ASP A 89 -8.60 8.63 6.01
N ARG A 90 -7.85 9.56 5.42
CA ARG A 90 -6.51 9.26 4.86
C ARG A 90 -5.54 8.74 5.91
N THR A 91 -5.63 9.24 7.14
CA THR A 91 -4.78 8.77 8.23
C THR A 91 -5.17 7.36 8.63
N THR A 92 -6.46 7.11 8.82
CA THR A 92 -7.02 5.79 9.10
C THR A 92 -6.66 4.75 8.04
N VAL A 93 -6.91 5.06 6.76
CA VAL A 93 -6.60 4.17 5.64
C VAL A 93 -5.10 3.86 5.58
N LEU A 94 -4.24 4.86 5.83
CA LEU A 94 -2.79 4.65 5.85
C LEU A 94 -2.35 3.75 7.00
N GLU A 95 -3.00 3.82 8.17
CA GLU A 95 -2.72 2.94 9.31
C GLU A 95 -3.11 1.49 9.01
N VAL A 96 -4.27 1.28 8.37
CA VAL A 96 -4.69 -0.03 7.88
C VAL A 96 -3.71 -0.58 6.86
N ILE A 97 -3.29 0.23 5.88
CA ILE A 97 -2.26 -0.15 4.91
C ILE A 97 -0.97 -0.58 5.63
N CYS A 98 -0.51 0.21 6.62
CA CYS A 98 0.69 -0.13 7.40
C CYS A 98 0.55 -1.46 8.16
N ALA A 99 -0.60 -1.71 8.78
CA ALA A 99 -0.88 -2.97 9.48
C ALA A 99 -0.84 -4.18 8.52
N VAL A 100 -1.46 -4.04 7.34
CA VAL A 100 -1.44 -5.07 6.29
C VAL A 100 -0.03 -5.30 5.78
N ILE A 101 0.75 -4.24 5.55
CA ILE A 101 2.16 -4.33 5.14
C ILE A 101 2.95 -5.15 6.15
N THR A 102 2.85 -4.84 7.44
CA THR A 102 3.54 -5.61 8.50
C THR A 102 3.15 -7.09 8.46
N SER A 103 1.86 -7.40 8.24
CA SER A 103 1.37 -8.78 8.14
C SER A 103 1.95 -9.53 6.93
N ILE A 104 1.83 -8.98 5.72
CA ILE A 104 2.29 -9.66 4.49
C ILE A 104 3.82 -9.77 4.43
N VAL A 105 4.54 -8.79 4.99
CA VAL A 105 6.00 -8.83 5.11
C VAL A 105 6.43 -9.92 6.09
N ALA A 106 5.77 -10.02 7.24
CA ALA A 106 6.04 -11.07 8.22
C ALA A 106 5.72 -12.47 7.68
N GLU A 107 4.73 -12.59 6.79
CA GLU A 107 4.37 -13.85 6.15
C GLU A 107 5.36 -14.26 5.05
N ARG A 108 5.73 -13.35 4.15
CA ARG A 108 6.60 -13.66 2.99
C ARG A 108 8.08 -13.71 3.37
N ARG A 109 8.49 -12.90 4.34
CA ARG A 109 9.87 -12.74 4.84
C ARG A 109 10.94 -12.64 3.75
N PRO A 110 10.79 -11.76 2.74
CA PRO A 110 11.84 -11.55 1.73
C PRO A 110 13.16 -11.12 2.37
N ASP A 111 14.29 -11.37 1.71
CA ASP A 111 15.60 -10.91 2.18
C ASP A 111 15.74 -9.40 1.99
N VAL A 112 15.14 -8.89 0.90
CA VAL A 112 15.15 -7.47 0.54
C VAL A 112 13.75 -7.03 0.12
N ILE A 113 13.31 -5.89 0.64
CA ILE A 113 12.09 -5.19 0.22
C ILE A 113 12.51 -3.92 -0.52
N VAL A 114 11.97 -3.73 -1.71
CA VAL A 114 12.10 -2.50 -2.49
C VAL A 114 10.74 -1.83 -2.57
N MET A 115 10.71 -0.51 -2.53
CA MET A 115 9.50 0.29 -2.74
C MET A 115 9.88 1.51 -3.57
N THR A 116 9.07 1.83 -4.58
CA THR A 116 9.34 2.95 -5.50
C THR A 116 8.12 3.85 -5.61
N THR A 117 8.31 5.16 -5.76
CA THR A 117 7.20 6.07 -6.11
C THR A 117 6.77 5.84 -7.55
N SER A 118 5.46 5.72 -7.81
CA SER A 118 4.94 5.64 -9.19
C SER A 118 5.25 6.91 -10.00
N GLN A 119 5.17 8.08 -9.35
CA GLN A 119 5.39 9.38 -9.98
C GLN A 119 6.78 9.96 -9.66
N PRO A 120 7.48 10.56 -10.65
CA PRO A 120 8.75 11.23 -10.41
C PRO A 120 8.56 12.60 -9.76
N ASN A 121 9.61 13.12 -9.10
CA ASN A 121 9.70 14.48 -8.57
C ASN A 121 8.60 14.87 -7.57
N LEU A 122 8.12 13.89 -6.79
CA LEU A 122 7.10 14.14 -5.78
C LEU A 122 7.57 15.13 -4.70
N PRO A 123 6.72 16.09 -4.29
CA PRO A 123 7.06 17.03 -3.22
C PRO A 123 7.23 16.31 -1.88
N ALA A 124 8.05 16.86 -0.98
CA ALA A 124 8.36 16.25 0.31
C ALA A 124 7.11 15.88 1.14
N LYS A 125 6.01 16.64 1.03
CA LYS A 125 4.73 16.35 1.69
C LYS A 125 4.11 15.04 1.20
N ALA A 126 4.21 14.73 -0.09
CA ALA A 126 3.71 13.48 -0.68
C ALA A 126 4.54 12.27 -0.23
N LEU A 127 5.79 12.48 0.20
CA LEU A 127 6.66 11.42 0.72
C LEU A 127 6.30 10.98 2.16
N THR A 128 5.40 11.69 2.85
CA THR A 128 5.02 11.38 4.24
C THR A 128 4.41 9.98 4.38
N LYS A 129 3.59 9.53 3.41
CA LYS A 129 3.02 8.17 3.43
C LYS A 129 4.10 7.10 3.39
N TYR A 130 5.12 7.29 2.55
CA TYR A 130 6.26 6.38 2.42
C TYR A 130 7.10 6.32 3.70
N ARG A 131 7.20 7.41 4.48
CA ARG A 131 7.87 7.38 5.79
C ARG A 131 7.12 6.51 6.81
N LYS A 132 5.79 6.58 6.87
CA LYS A 132 4.98 5.70 7.73
C LYS A 132 5.10 4.24 7.30
N VAL A 133 5.03 3.96 6.00
CA VAL A 133 5.26 2.61 5.45
C VAL A 133 6.66 2.09 5.80
N SER A 134 7.69 2.94 5.67
CA SER A 134 9.07 2.58 6.06
C SER A 134 9.18 2.22 7.54
N GLN A 135 8.42 2.91 8.41
CA GLN A 135 8.36 2.56 9.83
C GLN A 135 7.68 1.20 10.04
N ALA A 136 6.59 0.91 9.34
CA ALA A 136 5.91 -0.39 9.41
C ALA A 136 6.81 -1.56 8.97
N ILE A 137 7.60 -1.35 7.90
CA ILE A 137 8.61 -2.32 7.44
C ILE A 137 9.71 -2.53 8.48
N ARG A 138 10.22 -1.45 9.07
CA ARG A 138 11.26 -1.56 10.12
C ARG A 138 10.76 -2.28 11.38
N LEU A 139 9.52 -2.02 11.79
CA LEU A 139 8.88 -2.74 12.89
C LEU A 139 8.70 -4.25 12.59
N ALA A 140 8.70 -4.64 11.31
CA ALA A 140 8.66 -6.03 10.88
C ALA A 140 10.04 -6.73 10.86
N GLY A 141 11.10 -6.10 11.38
CA GLY A 141 12.44 -6.71 11.47
C GLY A 141 13.31 -6.49 10.24
N TYR A 142 13.21 -5.31 9.64
CA TYR A 142 14.05 -4.90 8.50
C TYR A 142 14.80 -3.61 8.86
N ASP A 143 15.99 -3.44 8.32
CA ASP A 143 16.74 -2.18 8.38
C ASP A 143 16.82 -1.55 6.99
N GLY A 144 16.85 -0.22 6.94
CA GLY A 144 16.95 0.53 5.69
C GLY A 144 16.06 1.77 5.62
N GLY A 145 15.95 2.30 4.41
CA GLY A 145 15.32 3.59 4.18
C GLY A 145 15.40 4.06 2.74
N LYS A 146 15.26 5.38 2.58
CA LYS A 146 15.30 6.01 1.26
C LYS A 146 16.72 5.95 0.71
N GLY A 147 16.87 5.35 -0.48
CA GLY A 147 18.11 5.32 -1.25
C GLY A 147 18.16 6.43 -2.30
N ASN A 148 18.99 6.20 -3.32
CA ASN A 148 19.12 7.10 -4.47
C ASN A 148 17.82 7.11 -5.29
N SER A 149 17.51 8.26 -5.88
CA SER A 149 16.45 8.37 -6.87
C SER A 149 16.94 7.99 -8.27
N PHE A 150 16.06 7.40 -9.07
CA PHE A 150 16.28 7.13 -10.50
C PHE A 150 15.18 7.83 -11.31
N ASP A 151 15.54 8.62 -12.32
CA ASP A 151 14.60 9.40 -13.14
C ASP A 151 13.56 10.20 -12.33
N GLY A 152 13.98 10.74 -11.19
CA GLY A 152 13.12 11.50 -10.26
C GLY A 152 12.22 10.64 -9.37
N GLN A 153 12.15 9.32 -9.56
CA GLN A 153 11.46 8.42 -8.65
C GLN A 153 12.28 8.22 -7.38
N SER A 154 11.63 8.25 -6.22
CA SER A 154 12.26 7.89 -4.97
C SER A 154 12.21 6.39 -4.77
N ILE A 155 13.34 5.80 -4.38
CA ILE A 155 13.48 4.36 -4.13
C ILE A 155 13.80 4.16 -2.64
N TRP A 156 13.19 3.16 -2.02
CA TRP A 156 13.53 2.68 -0.70
C TRP A 156 13.96 1.23 -0.81
N MET A 157 14.95 0.86 0.01
CA MET A 157 15.44 -0.50 0.12
C MET A 157 15.56 -0.84 1.59
N PHE A 158 15.08 -2.03 1.94
CA PHE A 158 15.15 -2.58 3.28
C PHE A 158 15.70 -3.99 3.23
N VAL A 159 16.63 -4.30 4.12
CA VAL A 159 17.29 -5.60 4.24
C VAL A 159 16.84 -6.22 5.56
N LYS A 160 16.52 -7.50 5.53
CA LYS A 160 16.15 -8.26 6.72
C LYS A 160 17.30 -8.28 7.74
N THR A 161 17.00 -8.00 9.01
CA THR A 161 17.97 -8.08 10.12
C THR A 161 18.16 -9.51 10.61
#